data_AF-A0A2K8Z7S1-F1
#
_entry.id   AF-A0A2K8Z7S1-F1
#
_cell.length_a   1.000
_cell.length_b   1.000
_cell.length_c   1.000
_cell.angle_alpha   90.00
_cell.angle_beta   90.00
_cell.angle_gamma   90.00
#
_symmetry.space_group_name_H-M   'P 1'
#
loop_
_entity.id
_entity.type
_entity.pdbx_description
1 polymer ?
#
loop_
_entity_poly.entity_id
_entity_poly.type
_entity_poly.pdbx_seq_one_letter_code
_entity_poly.pdbx_strand_id
1 'polypeptide(L)'
;MKLTELVAIHVGHTTLSPAMVRGFLQTPPRYRQWGVYCHLAPAFLDQLNATDLFEFYLRQYLIGRHKTSQAVLREVRTFVDHDPKGAYHLINYSLSNIRYQLLSLEWYELLPRLETARKRIVELAPEIDHQTRPLGSAFRENLSN
;
A
#
# COMPACT_ATOMS: atom_id res chain seq x y z
N MET A 1 -9.65 13.14 -20.87
CA MET A 1 -8.55 12.34 -21.43
C MET A 1 -8.62 10.93 -20.86
N LYS A 2 -8.58 9.91 -21.72
CA LYS A 2 -8.67 8.49 -21.30
C LYS A 2 -7.31 8.04 -20.75
N LEU A 3 -7.30 7.07 -19.83
CA LEU A 3 -6.04 6.52 -19.26
C LEU A 3 -5.11 5.99 -20.36
N THR A 4 -5.66 5.41 -21.42
CA THR A 4 -4.90 4.95 -22.59
C THR A 4 -4.18 6.08 -23.31
N GLU A 5 -4.81 7.25 -23.41
CA GLU A 5 -4.21 8.45 -24.02
C GLU A 5 -3.14 9.04 -23.10
N LEU A 6 -3.38 9.10 -21.78
CA LEU A 6 -2.39 9.51 -20.79
C LEU A 6 -1.13 8.63 -20.82
N VAL A 7 -1.32 7.30 -20.83
CA VAL A 7 -0.20 6.35 -20.91
C VAL A 7 0.51 6.49 -22.25
N ALA A 8 -0.20 6.65 -23.37
CA ALA A 8 0.43 6.86 -24.67
C ALA A 8 1.25 8.16 -24.74
N ILE A 9 0.73 9.26 -24.18
CA ILE A 9 1.39 10.57 -24.18
C ILE A 9 2.65 10.57 -23.30
N HIS A 10 2.56 9.98 -22.10
CA HIS A 10 3.66 10.03 -21.13
C HIS A 10 4.66 8.88 -21.25
N VAL A 11 4.26 7.75 -21.84
CA VAL A 11 5.06 6.52 -21.91
C VAL A 11 5.38 6.11 -23.36
N GLY A 12 4.68 6.65 -24.35
CA GLY A 12 4.88 6.28 -25.77
C GLY A 12 6.25 6.62 -26.33
N HIS A 13 7.02 7.47 -25.64
CA HIS A 13 8.38 7.85 -26.02
C HIS A 13 9.47 7.24 -25.11
N THR A 14 9.11 6.37 -24.16
CA THR A 14 10.06 5.70 -23.26
C THR A 14 10.28 4.25 -23.67
N THR A 15 11.20 3.56 -22.99
CA THR A 15 11.46 2.11 -23.18
C THR A 15 10.37 1.23 -22.56
N LEU A 16 9.44 1.82 -21.81
CA LEU A 16 8.40 1.09 -21.09
C LEU A 16 7.24 0.74 -22.01
N SER A 17 6.73 -0.50 -21.91
CA SER A 17 5.56 -0.93 -22.67
C SER A 17 4.29 -0.25 -22.16
N PRO A 18 3.55 0.50 -23.02
CA PRO A 18 2.25 1.08 -22.64
C PRO A 18 1.23 0.04 -22.16
N ALA A 19 1.33 -1.21 -22.61
CA ALA A 19 0.49 -2.30 -22.15
C ALA A 19 0.85 -2.74 -20.72
N MET A 20 2.15 -2.85 -20.39
CA MET A 20 2.58 -3.18 -19.03
C MET A 20 2.21 -2.08 -18.04
N VAL A 21 2.44 -0.82 -18.40
CA VAL A 21 2.09 0.34 -17.54
C VAL A 21 0.59 0.38 -17.27
N ARG A 22 -0.22 0.20 -18.30
CA ARG A 22 -1.67 0.08 -18.15
C ARG A 22 -2.06 -1.11 -17.27
N GLY A 23 -1.45 -2.27 -17.46
CA GLY A 23 -1.66 -3.46 -16.63
C GLY A 23 -1.37 -3.18 -15.16
N PHE A 24 -0.21 -2.60 -14.85
CA PHE A 24 0.17 -2.21 -13.50
C PHE A 24 -0.82 -1.21 -12.87
N LEU A 25 -1.28 -0.21 -13.63
CA LEU A 25 -2.19 0.83 -13.15
C LEU A 25 -3.65 0.36 -12.99
N GLN A 26 -4.07 -0.66 -13.74
CA GLN A 26 -5.46 -1.12 -13.78
C GLN A 26 -5.70 -2.44 -13.06
N THR A 27 -4.65 -3.23 -12.79
CA THR A 27 -4.82 -4.53 -12.15
C THR A 27 -4.95 -4.34 -10.64
N PRO A 28 -6.14 -4.62 -10.06
CA PRO A 28 -6.25 -4.73 -8.61
C PRO A 28 -5.37 -5.90 -8.17
N PRO A 29 -4.63 -5.78 -7.06
CA PRO A 29 -3.86 -6.90 -6.55
C PRO A 29 -4.80 -8.07 -6.21
N ARG A 30 -4.31 -9.31 -6.32
CA ARG A 30 -5.12 -10.53 -6.16
C ARG A 30 -4.81 -11.29 -4.86
N TYR A 31 -4.34 -10.62 -3.81
CA TYR A 31 -3.85 -11.35 -2.64
C TYR A 31 -4.95 -12.01 -1.82
N ARG A 32 -6.21 -11.56 -1.90
CA ARG A 32 -7.34 -12.33 -1.35
C ARG A 32 -7.48 -13.70 -2.01
N GLN A 33 -7.35 -13.76 -3.33
CA GLN A 33 -7.40 -15.04 -4.06
C GLN A 33 -6.17 -15.91 -3.74
N TRP A 34 -4.98 -15.30 -3.61
CA TRP A 34 -3.77 -16.01 -3.19
C TRP A 34 -3.84 -16.49 -1.74
N GLY A 35 -4.37 -15.69 -0.83
CA GLY A 35 -4.50 -16.03 0.58
C GLY A 35 -5.54 -17.12 0.84
N VAL A 36 -6.63 -17.15 0.06
CA VAL A 36 -7.59 -18.26 0.08
C VAL A 36 -6.93 -19.55 -0.41
N TYR A 37 -6.09 -19.49 -1.45
CA TYR A 37 -5.32 -20.64 -1.94
C TYR A 37 -4.29 -21.15 -0.92
N CYS A 38 -3.70 -20.25 -0.12
CA CYS A 38 -2.70 -20.57 0.89
C CYS A 38 -3.28 -20.91 2.28
N HIS A 39 -4.59 -21.06 2.44
CA HIS A 39 -5.26 -21.33 3.72
C HIS A 39 -4.89 -20.37 4.87
N LEU A 40 -4.74 -19.08 4.56
CA LEU A 40 -4.45 -18.07 5.58
C LEU A 40 -5.64 -17.83 6.51
N ALA A 41 -5.36 -17.49 7.76
CA ALA A 41 -6.42 -17.19 8.73
C ALA A 41 -7.22 -15.94 8.30
N PRO A 42 -8.53 -15.87 8.59
CA PRO A 42 -9.41 -14.80 8.12
C PRO A 42 -8.91 -13.38 8.42
N ALA A 43 -8.35 -13.15 9.61
CA ALA A 43 -7.79 -11.85 9.99
C ALA A 43 -6.64 -11.40 9.06
N PHE A 44 -5.81 -12.32 8.59
CA PHE A 44 -4.76 -12.01 7.61
C PHE A 44 -5.35 -11.71 6.23
N LEU A 45 -6.44 -12.36 5.84
CA LEU A 45 -7.14 -12.07 4.59
C LEU A 45 -7.76 -10.67 4.60
N ASP A 46 -8.27 -10.24 5.75
CA ASP A 46 -8.85 -8.91 5.91
C ASP A 46 -7.77 -7.81 5.86
N GLN A 47 -6.62 -8.02 6.51
CA GLN A 47 -5.45 -7.13 6.41
C GLN A 47 -4.91 -7.02 4.97
N LEU A 48 -4.83 -8.15 4.26
CA LEU A 48 -4.41 -8.17 2.85
C LEU A 48 -5.40 -7.41 1.97
N ASN A 49 -6.71 -7.64 2.15
CA ASN A 49 -7.75 -6.96 1.39
C ASN A 49 -7.76 -5.44 1.66
N ALA A 50 -7.56 -5.02 2.91
CA ALA A 50 -7.46 -3.60 3.27
C ALA A 50 -6.24 -2.93 2.62
N THR A 51 -5.09 -3.63 2.62
CA THR A 51 -3.85 -3.18 1.96
C THR A 51 -4.04 -3.04 0.45
N ASP A 52 -4.77 -3.96 -0.19
CA ASP A 52 -5.05 -3.94 -1.62
C ASP A 52 -5.90 -2.77 -2.06
N LEU A 53 -6.97 -2.51 -1.30
CA LEU A 53 -7.85 -1.38 -1.56
C LEU A 53 -7.10 -0.07 -1.41
N PHE A 54 -6.27 0.05 -0.36
CA PHE A 54 -5.38 1.18 -0.17
C PHE A 54 -4.46 1.40 -1.38
N GLU A 55 -3.68 0.38 -1.79
CA GLU A 55 -2.75 0.49 -2.91
C GLU A 55 -3.45 0.78 -4.24
N PHE A 56 -4.62 0.20 -4.46
CA PHE A 56 -5.43 0.45 -5.64
C PHE A 56 -5.83 1.92 -5.73
N TYR A 57 -6.43 2.48 -4.67
CA TYR A 57 -6.84 3.88 -4.69
C TYR A 57 -5.65 4.83 -4.73
N LEU A 58 -4.52 4.47 -4.11
CA LEU A 58 -3.30 5.27 -4.16
C LEU A 58 -2.77 5.37 -5.60
N ARG A 59 -2.72 4.26 -6.33
CA ARG A 59 -2.34 4.26 -7.76
C ARG A 59 -3.29 5.11 -8.59
N GLN A 60 -4.61 5.01 -8.37
CA GLN A 60 -5.60 5.84 -9.06
C GLN A 60 -5.41 7.34 -8.77
N TYR A 61 -5.02 7.69 -7.55
CA TYR A 61 -4.72 9.06 -7.16
C TYR A 61 -3.48 9.59 -7.88
N LEU A 62 -2.40 8.80 -7.93
CA LEU A 62 -1.15 9.19 -8.58
C LEU A 62 -1.37 9.56 -10.06
N ILE A 63 -2.20 8.80 -10.78
CA ILE A 63 -2.54 9.06 -12.20
C ILE A 63 -3.54 10.20 -12.42
N GLY A 64 -3.86 10.98 -11.38
CA GLY A 64 -4.62 12.24 -11.51
C GLY A 64 -6.13 12.11 -11.33
N ARG A 65 -6.65 10.99 -10.83
CA ARG A 65 -8.07 10.90 -10.44
C ARG A 65 -8.28 11.54 -9.07
N HIS A 66 -8.30 12.87 -8.99
CA HIS A 66 -8.32 13.62 -7.72
C HIS A 66 -9.37 13.17 -6.68
N LYS A 67 -10.56 12.73 -7.12
CA LYS A 67 -11.62 12.18 -6.24
C LYS A 67 -11.18 10.93 -5.47
N THR A 68 -10.11 10.26 -5.89
CA THR A 68 -9.58 9.07 -5.23
C THR A 68 -8.67 9.39 -4.05
N SER A 69 -8.22 10.64 -3.87
CA SER A 69 -7.50 11.03 -2.64
C SER A 69 -8.35 10.81 -1.39
N GLN A 70 -9.63 11.19 -1.43
CA GLN A 70 -10.56 10.95 -0.32
C GLN A 70 -10.83 9.47 -0.11
N ALA A 71 -10.89 8.68 -1.19
CA ALA A 71 -11.02 7.23 -1.10
C ALA A 71 -9.80 6.61 -0.40
N VAL A 72 -8.57 7.02 -0.77
CA VAL A 72 -7.34 6.60 -0.08
C VAL A 72 -7.44 6.87 1.42
N LEU A 73 -7.77 8.11 1.81
CA LEU A 73 -7.84 8.47 3.23
C LEU A 73 -8.95 7.73 3.98
N ARG A 74 -10.08 7.44 3.33
CA ARG A 74 -11.17 6.65 3.91
C ARG A 74 -10.75 5.20 4.15
N GLU A 75 -10.10 4.57 3.17
CA GLU A 75 -9.63 3.19 3.33
C GLU A 75 -8.54 3.11 4.39
N VAL A 76 -7.63 4.11 4.45
CA VAL A 76 -6.63 4.20 5.53
C VAL A 76 -7.29 4.28 6.90
N ARG A 77 -8.30 5.15 7.08
CA ARG A 77 -9.03 5.24 8.36
C ARG A 77 -9.71 3.93 8.73
N THR A 78 -10.41 3.32 7.77
CA THR A 78 -11.09 2.04 7.97
C THR A 78 -10.10 0.95 8.39
N PHE A 79 -8.92 0.93 7.77
CA PHE A 79 -7.87 -0.03 8.13
C PHE A 79 -7.30 0.24 9.51
N VAL A 80 -6.97 1.50 9.83
CA VAL A 80 -6.44 1.90 11.14
C VAL A 80 -7.44 1.61 12.27
N ASP A 81 -8.73 1.87 12.05
CA ASP A 81 -9.81 1.60 13.02
C ASP A 81 -9.96 0.09 13.31
N HIS A 82 -9.68 -0.75 12.31
CA HIS A 82 -9.78 -2.20 12.44
C HIS A 82 -8.52 -2.85 13.03
N ASP A 83 -7.34 -2.46 12.52
CA ASP A 83 -6.05 -2.94 12.97
C ASP A 83 -4.98 -1.85 12.83
N PRO A 84 -4.75 -1.03 13.88
CA PRO A 84 -3.82 0.08 13.79
C PRO A 84 -2.37 -0.38 13.59
N LYS A 85 -1.99 -1.56 14.13
CA LYS A 85 -0.63 -2.11 14.01
C LYS A 85 -0.37 -2.63 12.61
N GLY A 86 -1.29 -3.45 12.09
CA GLY A 86 -1.22 -3.94 10.72
C GLY A 86 -1.24 -2.78 9.71
N ALA A 87 -2.14 -1.82 9.91
CA ALA A 87 -2.25 -0.64 9.07
C ALA A 87 -0.93 0.16 9.05
N TYR A 88 -0.35 0.47 10.21
CA TYR A 88 0.93 1.20 10.27
C TYR A 88 2.03 0.51 9.45
N HIS A 89 2.27 -0.79 9.67
CA HIS A 89 3.35 -1.49 9.00
C HIS A 89 3.09 -1.69 7.50
N LEU A 90 1.88 -2.13 7.14
CA LEU A 90 1.54 -2.47 5.74
C LEU A 90 1.43 -1.21 4.88
N ILE A 91 0.84 -0.13 5.38
CA ILE A 91 0.75 1.14 4.65
C ILE A 91 2.15 1.72 4.41
N ASN A 92 3.03 1.74 5.42
CA ASN A 92 4.39 2.25 5.26
C ASN A 92 5.23 1.38 4.30
N TYR A 93 5.05 0.06 4.37
CA TYR A 93 5.67 -0.87 3.42
C TYR A 93 5.19 -0.58 1.99
N SER A 94 3.88 -0.50 1.75
CA SER A 94 3.29 -0.22 0.44
C SER A 94 3.73 1.13 -0.11
N LEU A 95 3.75 2.19 0.71
CA LEU A 95 4.25 3.52 0.30
C LEU A 95 5.72 3.47 -0.13
N SER A 96 6.56 2.75 0.62
CA SER A 96 7.98 2.59 0.33
C SER A 96 8.21 1.75 -0.94
N ASN A 97 7.44 0.67 -1.11
CA ASN A 97 7.50 -0.18 -2.28
C ASN A 97 7.04 0.57 -3.55
N ILE A 98 5.94 1.32 -3.48
CA ILE A 98 5.48 2.16 -4.59
C ILE A 98 6.54 3.22 -4.92
N ARG A 99 7.12 3.89 -3.92
CA ARG A 99 8.22 4.84 -4.15
C ARG A 99 9.40 4.19 -4.86
N TYR A 100 9.82 3.01 -4.41
CA TYR A 100 10.89 2.25 -5.05
C TYR A 100 10.54 1.90 -6.49
N GLN A 101 9.34 1.41 -6.76
CA GLN A 101 8.86 1.09 -8.10
C GLN A 101 8.87 2.33 -9.01
N LEU A 102 8.34 3.46 -8.55
CA LEU A 102 8.38 4.73 -9.30
C LEU A 102 9.81 5.14 -9.65
N LEU A 103 10.75 5.03 -8.70
CA LEU A 103 12.16 5.34 -8.94
C LEU A 103 12.79 4.37 -9.94
N SER A 104 12.54 3.07 -9.80
CA SER A 104 13.08 2.04 -10.69
C SER A 104 12.57 2.15 -12.13
N LEU A 105 11.36 2.72 -12.30
CA LEU A 105 10.72 2.97 -13.58
C LEU A 105 10.95 4.41 -14.09
N GLU A 106 11.73 5.21 -13.36
CA GLU A 106 12.05 6.60 -13.69
C GLU A 106 10.81 7.53 -13.79
N TRP A 107 9.73 7.22 -13.05
CA TRP A 107 8.50 8.02 -13.00
C TRP A 107 8.58 9.14 -11.97
N TYR A 108 9.57 10.02 -12.14
CA TYR A 108 9.86 11.10 -11.19
C TYR A 108 8.70 12.10 -11.05
N GLU A 109 7.89 12.29 -12.08
CA GLU A 109 6.74 13.18 -12.12
C GLU A 109 5.63 12.78 -11.14
N LEU A 110 5.57 11.50 -10.75
CA LEU A 110 4.59 10.98 -9.80
C LEU A 110 5.05 11.10 -8.34
N LEU A 111 6.35 11.29 -8.10
CA LEU A 111 6.92 11.38 -6.74
C LEU A 111 6.35 12.54 -5.91
N PRO A 112 6.17 13.77 -6.43
CA PRO A 112 5.59 14.86 -5.64
C PRO A 112 4.18 14.55 -5.14
N ARG A 113 3.38 13.85 -5.96
CA ARG A 113 2.02 13.42 -5.60
C ARG A 113 2.06 12.34 -4.53
N LEU A 114 2.97 11.38 -4.66
CA LEU A 114 3.18 10.34 -3.65
C LEU A 114 3.59 10.94 -2.31
N GLU A 115 4.55 11.85 -2.28
CA GLU A 115 5.00 12.49 -1.03
C GLU A 115 3.90 13.35 -0.39
N THR A 116 3.06 13.99 -1.21
CA THR A 116 1.89 14.73 -0.71
C THR A 116 0.85 13.79 -0.07
N ALA A 117 0.59 12.64 -0.70
CA ALA A 117 -0.30 11.63 -0.13
C ALA A 117 0.30 11.04 1.15
N ARG A 118 1.59 10.70 1.14
CA ARG A 118 2.31 10.13 2.28
C ARG A 118 2.16 10.99 3.53
N LYS A 119 2.37 12.30 3.44
CA LYS A 119 2.22 13.22 4.59
C LYS A 119 0.85 13.07 5.26
N ARG A 120 -0.22 13.08 4.46
CA ARG A 120 -1.60 12.96 4.95
C ARG A 120 -1.95 11.55 5.46
N ILE A 121 -1.37 10.52 4.85
CA ILE A 121 -1.61 9.12 5.23
C ILE A 121 -0.92 8.81 6.56
N VAL A 122 0.33 9.26 6.75
CA VAL A 122 1.09 9.03 7.98
C VAL A 122 0.45 9.74 9.17
N GLU A 123 -0.16 10.91 8.98
CA GLU A 123 -0.96 11.58 10.03
C GLU A 123 -2.16 10.73 10.50
N LEU A 124 -2.71 9.86 9.64
CA LEU A 124 -3.84 8.99 9.96
C LEU A 124 -3.42 7.64 10.55
N ALA A 125 -2.19 7.21 10.31
CA ALA A 125 -1.61 5.97 10.84
C ALA A 125 -0.35 6.32 11.65
N PRO A 126 -0.50 6.97 12.82
CA PRO A 126 0.63 7.40 13.62
C PRO A 126 1.47 6.19 14.08
N GLU A 127 2.75 6.44 14.29
CA GLU A 127 3.68 5.45 14.83
C GLU A 127 3.16 4.94 16.18
N ILE A 128 3.00 3.62 16.28
CA ILE A 128 2.58 3.00 17.52
C ILE A 128 3.82 2.91 18.38
N ASP A 129 3.85 3.73 19.42
CA ASP A 129 4.92 3.81 20.39
C ASP A 129 5.34 2.40 20.80
N HIS A 130 6.57 2.02 20.47
CA HIS A 130 7.15 0.76 20.88
C HIS A 130 7.44 0.82 22.38
N GLN A 131 6.38 0.73 23.21
CA GLN A 131 6.53 0.12 24.52
C GLN A 131 6.70 -1.39 24.28
N THR A 132 7.90 -1.75 23.87
CA THR A 132 8.49 -3.07 24.02
C THR A 132 8.33 -3.48 25.49
N ARG A 133 7.29 -4.25 25.81
CA ARG A 133 7.46 -5.22 26.89
C ARG A 133 8.61 -6.12 26.46
N PRO A 134 9.72 -6.19 27.20
CA PRO A 134 10.75 -7.15 26.87
C PRO A 134 10.11 -8.54 26.96
N LEU A 135 10.07 -9.25 25.84
CA LEU A 135 9.92 -10.70 25.79
C LEU A 135 11.18 -11.29 26.44
N GLY A 136 11.22 -11.26 27.77
CA GLY A 136 12.44 -11.49 28.53
C GLY A 136 12.15 -11.74 30.01
N SER A 137 11.17 -12.59 30.32
CA SER A 137 11.05 -13.21 31.65
C SER A 137 10.25 -14.51 31.68
N ALA A 138 9.38 -14.79 30.68
CA ALA A 138 8.56 -16.00 30.68
C ALA A 138 9.28 -17.30 30.24
N PHE A 139 10.55 -17.24 29.79
CA PHE A 139 11.31 -18.43 29.35
C PHE A 139 12.25 -19.01 30.41
N ARG A 140 12.31 -18.45 31.63
CA ARG A 140 13.22 -18.93 32.69
C ARG A 140 12.59 -19.83 33.75
N GLU A 141 11.28 -20.03 33.76
CA GLU A 141 10.63 -20.84 34.82
C GLU A 141 10.36 -22.31 34.46
N ASN A 142 10.62 -22.76 33.22
CA ASN A 142 10.31 -24.13 32.80
C ASN A 142 11.54 -25.06 32.64
N LEU A 143 12.69 -24.73 33.22
CA LEU A 143 13.90 -25.58 33.15
C LEU A 143 14.50 -25.95 34.52
N SER A 144 13.74 -25.77 35.60
CA SER A 144 14.14 -26.24 36.93
C SER A 144 13.03 -27.10 37.55
N ASN A 145 12.84 -28.30 36.99
CA ASN A 145 12.24 -29.45 37.69
C ASN A 145 13.09 -30.68 37.37
#